data_AF-A0A485CT00-F1
#
_entry.id   AF-A0A485CT00-F1
#
_cell.length_a   1.000
_cell.length_b   1.000
_cell.length_c   1.000
_cell.angle_alpha   90.00
_cell.angle_beta   90.00
_cell.angle_gamma   90.00
#
_symmetry.space_group_name_H-M   'P 1'
#
loop_
_entity.id
_entity.type
_entity.pdbx_description
1 polymer ?
#
loop_
_entity_poly.entity_id
_entity_poly.type
_entity_poly.pdbx_seq_one_letter_code
_entity_poly.pdbx_strand_id
1 'polypeptide(L)' 'MEIDLGAIAKGYIADRVRDDLQRQGVDAALINLGGNVHTLGAWSIGLKKPFAADNALVGSIDGRRPVGGDVRHLRALF' A
#
# COMPACT_ATOMS: atom_id res chain seq x y z
N MET A 1 -7.29 0.00 31.97
CA MET A 1 -6.25 -0.55 31.08
C MET A 1 -6.76 -0.34 29.66
N GLU A 2 -6.03 0.41 28.84
CA GLU A 2 -6.43 0.77 27.47
C GLU A 2 -5.54 0.02 26.47
N ILE A 3 -6.11 -0.44 25.37
CA ILE A 3 -5.38 -1.15 24.31
C ILE A 3 -5.37 -0.23 23.08
N ASP A 4 -4.18 0.18 22.65
CA ASP A 4 -3.97 0.93 21.41
C ASP A 4 -3.59 -0.02 20.27
N LEU A 5 -4.42 -0.07 19.23
CA LEU A 5 -4.22 -0.87 18.02
C LEU A 5 -3.89 0.00 16.80
N GLY A 6 -3.72 1.32 16.96
CA GLY A 6 -3.56 2.27 15.86
C GLY A 6 -2.39 1.94 14.93
N ALA A 7 -1.32 1.36 15.47
CA ALA A 7 -0.14 0.94 14.71
C ALA A 7 -0.39 -0.26 13.77
N ILE A 8 -1.36 -1.13 14.07
CA ILE A 8 -1.64 -2.35 13.29
C ILE A 8 -2.99 -2.33 12.57
N ALA A 9 -3.93 -1.51 13.03
CA ALA A 9 -5.30 -1.47 12.53
C ALA A 9 -5.36 -1.19 11.02
N LYS A 10 -4.54 -0.25 10.53
CA LYS A 10 -4.52 0.13 9.12
C LYS A 10 -4.07 -1.00 8.21
N GLY A 11 -3.04 -1.77 8.61
CA GLY A 11 -2.58 -2.93 7.85
C GLY A 11 -3.66 -4.01 7.78
N TYR A 12 -4.31 -4.30 8.92
CA TYR A 12 -5.39 -5.26 8.98
C TYR A 12 -6.60 -4.87 8.11
N ILE A 13 -6.99 -3.59 8.11
CA ILE A 13 -8.09 -3.11 7.25
C ILE A 13 -7.72 -3.24 5.78
N ALA A 14 -6.49 -2.85 5.39
CA ALA A 14 -6.03 -2.98 4.01
C ALA A 14 -6.02 -4.44 3.53
N ASP A 15 -5.61 -5.37 4.40
CA ASP A 15 -5.67 -6.80 4.11
C ASP A 15 -7.10 -7.26 3.80
N ARG A 16 -8.07 -6.87 4.63
CA ARG A 16 -9.47 -7.25 4.42
C ARG A 16 -10.08 -6.65 3.15
N VAL A 17 -9.73 -5.41 2.82
CA VAL A 17 -10.17 -4.78 1.56
C VAL A 17 -9.58 -5.51 0.36
N ARG A 18 -8.29 -5.85 0.38
CA ARG A 18 -7.66 -6.62 -0.70
C ARG A 18 -8.35 -7.97 -0.89
N ASP A 19 -8.58 -8.72 0.19
CA ASP A 19 -9.19 -10.04 0.13
C ASP A 19 -10.64 -9.98 -0.39
N ASP A 20 -11.35 -8.88 -0.12
CA ASP A 20 -12.69 -8.63 -0.67
C ASP A 20 -12.65 -8.31 -2.17
N LEU A 21 -11.74 -7.44 -2.60
CA LEU A 21 -11.53 -7.12 -4.02
C LEU A 21 -11.14 -8.36 -4.84
N GLN A 22 -10.27 -9.22 -4.29
CA GLN A 22 -9.92 -10.49 -4.92
C GLN A 22 -11.14 -11.41 -5.07
N ARG A 23 -11.99 -11.51 -4.04
CA ARG A 23 -13.23 -12.30 -4.10
C ARG A 23 -14.23 -11.76 -5.14
N GLN A 24 -14.21 -10.46 -5.38
CA GLN A 24 -15.01 -9.82 -6.42
C GLN A 24 -14.41 -9.96 -7.83
N GLY A 25 -13.24 -10.60 -7.98
CA GLY A 25 -12.58 -10.78 -9.27
C GLY A 25 -11.90 -9.51 -9.79
N VAL A 26 -11.51 -8.59 -8.91
CA VAL A 26 -10.76 -7.39 -9.30
C VAL A 26 -9.31 -7.77 -9.59
N ASP A 27 -8.84 -7.51 -10.81
CA ASP A 27 -7.49 -7.88 -11.25
C ASP A 27 -6.39 -6.94 -10.72
N ALA A 28 -6.72 -5.66 -10.52
CA ALA A 28 -5.77 -4.66 -10.04
C ALA A 28 -6.42 -3.56 -9.18
N ALA A 29 -5.78 -3.20 -8.07
CA ALA A 29 -6.23 -2.13 -7.18
C ALA A 29 -5.07 -1.51 -6.39
N LEU A 30 -5.21 -0.23 -6.05
CA LEU A 30 -4.33 0.51 -5.13
C LEU A 30 -5.15 0.93 -3.91
N ILE A 31 -4.73 0.51 -2.72
CA ILE A 31 -5.43 0.78 -1.45
C ILE A 31 -4.55 1.72 -0.64
N ASN A 32 -5.00 2.93 -0.32
CA ASN A 32 -4.28 3.88 0.51
C ASN A 32 -5.07 4.19 1.79
N LEU A 33 -4.51 3.82 2.94
CA LEU A 33 -5.08 4.10 4.27
C LEU A 33 -4.17 5.04 5.05
N GLY A 34 -4.27 6.33 4.76
CA GLY A 34 -3.55 7.38 5.48
C GLY A 34 -2.03 7.22 5.40
N GLY A 35 -1.51 6.95 4.20
CA GLY A 35 -0.08 6.76 3.91
C GLY A 35 0.42 5.32 3.99
N ASN A 36 -0.45 4.36 4.37
CA ASN A 36 -0.17 2.94 4.20
C ASN A 36 -0.76 2.47 2.87
N VAL A 37 0.10 2.11 1.92
CA VAL A 37 -0.29 1.73 0.57
C VAL A 37 -0.14 0.23 0.36
N HIS A 38 -1.22 -0.41 -0.08
CA HIS A 38 -1.24 -1.79 -0.55
C HIS A 38 -1.63 -1.85 -2.03
N THR A 39 -1.17 -2.89 -2.70
CA THR A 39 -1.46 -3.11 -4.13
C THR A 39 -1.98 -4.51 -4.38
N LEU A 40 -2.83 -4.61 -5.40
CA LEU A 40 -3.30 -5.84 -6.01
C LEU A 40 -2.96 -5.76 -7.50
N GLY A 41 -2.38 -6.81 -8.07
CA GLY A 41 -1.89 -6.80 -9.45
C GLY A 41 -0.55 -6.08 -9.60
N ALA A 42 -0.14 -5.80 -10.83
CA ALA A 42 1.15 -5.19 -11.12
C ALA A 42 1.09 -3.66 -11.05
N TRP A 43 1.89 -3.06 -10.17
CA TRP A 43 1.96 -1.60 -9.99
C TRP A 43 3.39 -1.10 -9.91
N SER A 44 3.63 0.12 -10.43
CA SER A 44 4.86 0.86 -10.15
C SER A 44 4.56 1.94 -9.12
N ILE A 45 5.19 1.87 -7.95
CA ILE A 45 4.96 2.79 -6.83
C ILE A 45 6.15 3.72 -6.70
N GLY A 46 5.95 5.01 -6.92
CA GLY A 46 6.95 6.05 -6.70
C GLY A 46 7.14 6.35 -5.22
N LEU A 47 8.39 6.39 -4.75
CA LEU A 47 8.76 6.88 -3.43
C LEU A 47 9.15 8.36 -3.53
N LYS A 48 8.46 9.21 -2.78
CA LYS A 48 8.76 10.65 -2.71
C LYS A 48 9.89 10.93 -1.73
N LYS A 49 10.71 11.93 -2.03
CA LYS A 49 11.81 12.37 -1.16
C LYS A 49 11.24 13.09 0.07
N PRO A 50 11.54 12.61 1.29
CA PRO A 50 11.15 13.32 2.50
C PRO A 50 11.75 14.73 2.50
N PHE A 51 10.95 15.74 2.87
CA PHE A 51 11.38 17.13 3.09
C PHE A 51 11.91 17.88 1.85
N ALA A 52 11.64 17.40 0.63
CA ALA A 52 11.93 18.15 -0.59
C ALA A 52 10.82 19.18 -0.89
N ALA A 53 11.21 20.35 -1.42
CA ALA A 53 10.27 21.42 -1.81
C ALA A 53 9.34 21.01 -2.97
N ASP A 54 9.75 20.04 -3.79
CA ASP A 54 9.03 19.55 -4.96
C ASP A 54 8.72 18.04 -4.88
N ASN A 55 7.93 17.54 -5.84
CA ASN A 55 7.63 16.11 -6.08
C ASN A 55 8.86 15.28 -6.54
N ALA A 56 10.03 15.53 -5.96
CA ALA A 56 11.26 14.81 -6.23
C ALA A 56 11.09 13.33 -5.87
N LEU A 57 11.16 12.48 -6.89
CA LEU A 57 11.17 11.02 -6.76
C LEU A 57 12.53 10.57 -6.21
N VAL A 58 12.51 9.72 -5.18
CA VAL A 58 13.68 8.98 -4.68
C VAL A 58 13.91 7.74 -5.55
N GLY A 59 12.83 7.13 -6.05
CA GLY A 59 12.87 5.95 -6.90
C GLY A 59 11.48 5.36 -7.06
N SER A 60 11.33 4.36 -7.92
CA SER A 60 10.09 3.57 -8.05
C SER A 60 10.33 2.12 -7.64
N ILE A 61 9.29 1.50 -7.12
CA ILE A 61 9.27 0.07 -6.82
C ILE A 61 8.22 -0.56 -7.73
N ASP A 62 8.67 -1.41 -8.63
CA ASP A 62 7.80 -2.23 -9.45
C ASP A 62 7.34 -3.45 -8.64
N GLY A 63 6.12 -3.36 -8.14
CA GLY A 63 5.38 -4.51 -7.60
C GLY A 63 4.93 -5.40 -8.75
N ARG A 64 5.85 -6.14 -9.38
CA ARG A 64 5.51 -7.20 -10.34
C ARG A 64 5.64 -8.55 -9.63
N ARG A 65 4.53 -9.12 -9.17
CA ARG A 65 4.49 -10.54 -8.78
C ARG A 65 3.24 -11.23 -9.33
N PRO A 66 3.36 -12.48 -9.81
CA PRO A 66 2.20 -13.30 -10.10
C PRO A 66 1.50 -13.58 -8.76
N VAL A 67 0.20 -13.28 -8.70
CA VAL A 67 -0.79 -13.79 -7.73
C VAL A 67 -0.23 -14.21 -6.36
N GLY A 68 -0.32 -13.31 -5.36
CA GLY A 68 -0.14 -13.67 -3.94
C GLY A 68 1.03 -13.00 -3.18
N GLY A 69 1.75 -12.05 -3.79
CA GLY A 69 2.83 -11.32 -3.12
C GLY A 69 2.40 -9.93 -2.64
N ASP A 70 2.47 -9.69 -1.33
CA ASP A 70 2.15 -8.41 -0.69
C ASP A 70 3.41 -7.52 -0.59
N VAL A 71 3.39 -6.33 -1.20
CA VAL A 71 4.44 -5.30 -1.00
C VAL A 71 4.05 -4.49 0.24
N ARG A 72 4.37 -5.03 1.41
CA ARG A 72 4.06 -4.39 2.69
C ARG A 72 5.04 -3.25 2.98
N HIS A 73 4.53 -2.16 3.55
CA HIS A 73 5.30 -1.05 4.16
C HIS A 73 5.93 0.00 3.25
N LEU A 74 5.35 0.29 2.08
CA LEU A 74 5.69 1.55 1.41
C LEU A 74 4.87 2.68 2.04
N ARG A 75 5.54 3.49 2.87
CA ARG A 75 5.07 4.83 3.21
C ARG A 75 5.16 5.70 1.96
N ALA A 76 4.19 5.59 1.07
CA ALA A 76 4.00 6.58 0.04
C ALA A 76 3.44 7.83 0.73
N LEU A 77 4.29 8.82 0.93
CA LEU A 77 3.88 10.18 1.27
C LEU A 77 3.27 10.79 -0.01
N PHE A 78 1.97 10.60 -0.20
CA PHE A 78 1.18 11.43 -1.10
C PHE A 78 0.95 12.79 -0.45
#